data_AF-A0A2J7QFK8-F1
#
_entry.id   AF-A0A2J7QFK8-F1
#
_cell.length_a   1.000
_cell.length_b   1.000
_cell.length_c   1.000
_cell.angle_alpha   90.00
_cell.angle_beta   90.00
_cell.angle_gamma   90.00
#
_symmetry.space_group_name_H-M   'P 1'
#
loop_
_entity.id
_entity.type
_entity.pdbx_description
1 polymer ?
#
loop_
_entity_poly.entity_id
_entity_poly.type
_entity_poly.pdbx_seq_one_letter_code
_entity_poly.pdbx_strand_id
1 'polypeptide(L)'
;MLRGGVFPDRLKYAIINPLYKNGDTWDVTNYRPISLLTSFSKIFETIIYTRTLEHLNKYNILSSEQYGFRKGLKTDNAIYKLTTEILNSMNNKQLVAGVFCDLEKAFDCVDHDILLTKLKFYGITGKDQALYESYLSNRYIRTVIHKNDVNTVSSEWLNIRQGVPQGSVLGPLLFLIYINDLPKVLNRFSTPVIFADDTSILFSHSNINDLSRNILTTIEILNRWFRANKLSLNFNKTHCIQFKTKATISDTFTINYNNNFINNTLSTKFLGVVVDSALIWKNHIELLVKKLSKACYVIRNMKQYLSITALKAIYYSFFHSLLSYGIIFWGNSSHSSSVFLLQKKAIRAMLGYGNRVSCRNIFKELNILPFASQYIFSLLIFVLQNKHLFSSNIDSHAINTRHRQDLYLPQANLTSFQKGVYYAGIKMFNKLPIEIKNSSHNFKKFKVELRYFLNTHTFYTVEEYLNR
;
A
#
# COMPACT_ATOMS: atom_id res chain seq x y z
N MET A 1 -24.60 -10.41 -29.09
CA MET A 1 -23.53 -9.41 -28.84
C MET A 1 -22.30 -10.07 -28.22
N LEU A 2 -22.31 -10.51 -26.95
CA LEU A 2 -21.12 -11.14 -26.33
C LEU A 2 -20.59 -12.39 -27.04
N ARG A 3 -21.48 -13.30 -27.51
CA ARG A 3 -21.09 -14.49 -28.32
C ARG A 3 -20.38 -14.14 -29.65
N GLY A 4 -20.54 -12.89 -30.10
CA GLY A 4 -19.90 -12.34 -31.30
C GLY A 4 -18.72 -11.40 -30.99
N GLY A 5 -18.29 -11.27 -29.73
CA GLY A 5 -17.18 -10.38 -29.37
C GLY A 5 -17.53 -8.89 -29.46
N VAL A 6 -18.79 -8.50 -29.22
CA VAL A 6 -19.22 -7.09 -29.31
C VAL A 6 -19.72 -6.59 -27.95
N PHE A 7 -19.16 -5.46 -27.49
CA PHE A 7 -19.60 -4.77 -26.29
C PHE A 7 -20.74 -3.80 -26.63
N PRO A 8 -21.85 -3.77 -25.88
CA PRO A 8 -23.03 -2.97 -26.25
C PRO A 8 -22.75 -1.45 -26.28
N ASP A 9 -23.12 -0.77 -27.37
CA ASP A 9 -22.80 0.65 -27.58
C ASP A 9 -23.42 1.58 -26.53
N ARG A 10 -24.66 1.30 -26.09
CA ARG A 10 -25.32 2.07 -25.03
C ARG A 10 -24.55 2.05 -23.70
N LEU A 11 -23.66 1.08 -23.49
CA LEU A 11 -22.84 0.96 -22.28
C LEU A 11 -21.47 1.65 -22.41
N LYS A 12 -21.18 2.27 -23.57
CA LYS A 12 -19.91 2.97 -23.86
C LYS A 12 -19.91 4.45 -23.48
N TYR A 13 -21.00 4.94 -22.88
CA TYR A 13 -21.16 6.31 -22.42
C TYR A 13 -20.81 6.42 -20.93
N ALA A 14 -20.02 7.42 -20.56
CA ALA A 14 -19.66 7.71 -19.16
C ALA A 14 -19.83 9.19 -18.81
N ILE A 15 -20.23 9.47 -17.58
CA ILE A 15 -20.25 10.83 -17.03
C ILE A 15 -18.99 11.04 -16.20
N ILE A 16 -18.22 12.09 -16.48
CA ILE A 16 -17.06 12.49 -15.70
C ILE A 16 -17.52 13.44 -14.60
N ASN A 17 -17.33 13.03 -13.36
CA ASN A 17 -17.49 13.88 -12.19
C ASN A 17 -16.09 14.29 -11.68
N PRO A 18 -15.71 15.58 -11.75
CA PRO A 18 -14.41 16.05 -11.29
C PRO A 18 -14.38 16.11 -9.76
N LEU A 19 -13.58 15.25 -9.13
CA LEU A 19 -13.37 15.25 -7.68
C LEU A 19 -12.16 16.12 -7.31
N TYR A 20 -12.38 17.18 -6.53
CA TYR A 20 -11.29 18.03 -6.04
C TYR A 20 -10.32 17.24 -5.14
N LYS A 21 -9.02 17.33 -5.42
CA LYS A 21 -7.96 16.62 -4.71
C LYS A 21 -7.33 17.49 -3.62
N ASN A 22 -6.69 18.59 -4.01
CA ASN A 22 -5.95 19.53 -3.16
C ASN A 22 -5.43 20.72 -3.99
N GLY A 23 -4.93 21.78 -3.34
CA GLY A 23 -4.31 22.92 -4.03
C GLY A 23 -5.31 24.01 -4.40
N ASP A 24 -5.02 24.76 -5.46
CA ASP A 24 -5.95 25.80 -5.93
C ASP A 24 -7.20 25.17 -6.58
N THR A 25 -8.37 25.62 -6.18
CA THR A 25 -9.66 25.19 -6.74
C THR A 25 -9.89 25.69 -8.16
N TRP A 26 -9.16 26.72 -8.60
CA TRP A 26 -9.26 27.26 -9.96
C TRP A 26 -8.40 26.51 -10.98
N ASP A 27 -7.45 25.70 -10.53
CA ASP A 27 -6.62 24.88 -11.40
C ASP A 27 -7.29 23.53 -11.68
N VAL A 28 -7.64 23.29 -12.95
CA VAL A 28 -8.30 22.05 -13.41
C VAL A 28 -7.44 20.81 -13.16
N THR A 29 -6.11 20.94 -13.09
CA THR A 29 -5.20 19.82 -12.83
C THR A 29 -5.31 19.27 -11.40
N ASN A 30 -5.93 20.03 -10.49
CA ASN A 30 -6.20 19.64 -9.11
C ASN A 30 -7.48 18.81 -8.94
N TYR A 31 -8.17 18.47 -10.03
CA TYR A 31 -9.36 17.62 -10.04
C TYR A 31 -9.06 16.25 -10.64
N ARG A 32 -9.60 15.20 -10.02
CA ARG A 32 -9.53 13.83 -10.53
C ARG A 32 -10.81 13.51 -11.32
N PRO A 33 -10.73 13.14 -12.60
CA PRO A 33 -11.91 12.79 -13.37
C PRO A 33 -12.39 11.38 -12.98
N ILE A 34 -13.53 11.28 -12.28
CA ILE A 34 -14.15 9.98 -11.98
C ILE A 34 -15.20 9.67 -13.04
N SER A 35 -15.03 8.54 -13.72
CA SER A 35 -15.97 8.04 -14.72
C SER A 35 -17.11 7.26 -14.07
N LEU A 36 -18.31 7.84 -14.09
CA LEU A 36 -19.55 7.20 -13.73
C LEU A 36 -20.12 6.45 -14.94
N LEU A 37 -19.90 5.14 -14.93
CA LEU A 37 -20.46 4.19 -15.90
C LEU A 37 -21.84 3.72 -15.47
N THR A 38 -22.65 3.31 -16.44
CA THR A 38 -23.98 2.72 -16.16
C THR A 38 -23.85 1.46 -15.31
N SER A 39 -24.82 1.21 -14.42
CA SER A 39 -24.82 0.02 -13.57
C SER A 39 -24.78 -1.28 -14.38
N PHE A 40 -25.45 -1.29 -15.55
CA PHE A 40 -25.39 -2.41 -16.48
C PHE A 40 -23.98 -2.64 -17.02
N SER A 41 -23.23 -1.59 -17.38
CA SER A 41 -21.82 -1.73 -17.81
C SER A 41 -21.01 -2.48 -16.76
N LYS A 42 -21.18 -2.14 -15.48
CA LYS A 42 -20.45 -2.78 -14.37
C LYS A 42 -20.77 -4.28 -14.25
N ILE A 43 -22.00 -4.71 -14.53
CA ILE A 43 -22.36 -6.13 -14.53
C ILE A 43 -21.59 -6.88 -15.63
N PHE A 44 -21.63 -6.36 -16.86
CA PHE A 44 -20.91 -6.95 -17.99
C PHE A 44 -19.40 -6.97 -17.74
N GLU A 45 -18.84 -5.85 -17.29
CA GLU A 45 -17.43 -5.73 -16.96
C GLU A 45 -17.00 -6.70 -15.86
N THR A 46 -17.84 -6.95 -14.84
CA THR A 46 -17.54 -7.90 -13.76
C THR A 46 -17.43 -9.33 -14.29
N ILE A 47 -18.29 -9.74 -15.22
CA ILE A 47 -18.23 -11.06 -15.85
C ILE A 47 -16.95 -11.19 -16.67
N ILE A 48 -16.62 -10.19 -17.48
CA ILE A 48 -15.40 -10.17 -18.31
C ILE A 48 -14.16 -10.17 -17.41
N TYR A 49 -14.16 -9.35 -16.36
CA TYR A 49 -13.08 -9.25 -15.38
C TYR A 49 -12.80 -10.61 -14.74
N THR A 50 -13.85 -11.30 -14.27
CA THR A 50 -13.72 -12.58 -13.57
C THR A 50 -13.06 -13.63 -14.47
N ARG A 51 -13.56 -13.80 -15.70
CA ARG A 51 -13.01 -14.76 -16.67
C ARG A 51 -11.57 -14.44 -17.05
N THR A 52 -11.26 -13.16 -17.21
CA THR A 52 -9.91 -12.72 -17.58
C THR A 52 -8.94 -12.92 -16.44
N LEU A 53 -9.35 -12.59 -15.21
CA LEU A 53 -8.54 -12.80 -14.02
C LEU A 53 -8.29 -14.30 -13.77
N GLU A 54 -9.27 -15.17 -14.03
CA GLU A 54 -9.09 -16.63 -13.98
C GLU A 54 -8.02 -17.09 -14.96
N HIS A 55 -8.05 -16.62 -16.22
CA HIS A 55 -7.01 -16.89 -17.22
C HIS A 55 -5.63 -16.41 -16.75
N LEU A 56 -5.53 -15.16 -16.31
CA LEU A 56 -4.27 -14.57 -15.85
C LEU A 56 -3.67 -15.30 -14.64
N ASN A 57 -4.52 -15.76 -13.71
CA ASN A 57 -4.08 -16.53 -12.55
C ASN A 57 -3.70 -17.96 -12.94
N LYS A 58 -4.47 -18.63 -13.80
CA LYS A 58 -4.21 -20.00 -14.25
C LYS A 58 -2.81 -20.13 -14.87
N TYR A 59 -2.38 -19.13 -15.63
CA TYR A 59 -1.08 -19.11 -16.31
C TYR A 59 -0.04 -18.24 -15.60
N ASN A 60 -0.30 -17.75 -14.38
CA ASN A 60 0.60 -16.89 -13.61
C ASN A 60 1.18 -15.71 -14.41
N ILE A 61 0.33 -15.03 -15.19
CA ILE A 61 0.77 -14.00 -16.16
C ILE A 61 1.21 -12.70 -15.46
N LEU A 62 0.53 -12.30 -14.38
CA LEU A 62 0.80 -11.03 -13.70
C LEU A 62 2.10 -11.10 -12.88
N SER A 63 2.98 -10.12 -13.09
CA SER A 63 4.29 -10.02 -12.44
C SER A 63 4.18 -10.07 -10.91
N SER A 64 5.11 -10.76 -10.24
CA SER A 64 5.18 -10.86 -8.78
C SER A 64 5.42 -9.51 -8.07
N GLU A 65 6.01 -8.55 -8.77
CA GLU A 65 6.40 -7.22 -8.30
C GLU A 65 5.24 -6.22 -8.35
N GLN A 66 4.11 -6.62 -8.96
CA GLN A 66 2.86 -5.87 -8.95
C GLN A 66 2.01 -6.28 -7.75
N TYR A 67 1.76 -5.34 -6.85
CA TYR A 67 0.95 -5.50 -5.63
C TYR A 67 -0.41 -4.81 -5.72
N GLY A 68 -0.57 -3.84 -6.64
CA GLY A 68 -1.80 -3.10 -6.83
C GLY A 68 -2.90 -3.93 -7.48
N PHE A 69 -4.14 -3.72 -7.06
CA PHE A 69 -5.35 -4.34 -7.64
C PHE A 69 -5.34 -5.88 -7.77
N ARG A 70 -4.53 -6.58 -6.97
CA ARG A 70 -4.46 -8.04 -6.98
C ARG A 70 -5.09 -8.65 -5.73
N LYS A 71 -5.84 -9.73 -5.95
CA LYS A 71 -6.48 -10.48 -4.86
C LYS A 71 -5.42 -11.03 -3.90
N GLY A 72 -5.62 -10.82 -2.61
CA GLY A 72 -4.72 -11.31 -1.56
C GLY A 72 -3.48 -10.44 -1.30
N LEU A 73 -3.16 -9.49 -2.18
CA LEU A 73 -2.10 -8.51 -1.98
C LEU A 73 -2.68 -7.19 -1.49
N LYS A 74 -2.01 -6.58 -0.51
CA LYS A 74 -2.39 -5.30 0.09
C LYS A 74 -1.23 -4.32 0.01
N THR A 75 -1.50 -3.06 0.34
CA THR A 75 -0.45 -2.04 0.52
C THR A 75 0.63 -2.50 1.49
N ASP A 76 0.25 -3.24 2.55
CA ASP A 76 1.20 -3.79 3.53
C ASP A 76 2.22 -4.73 2.87
N ASN A 77 1.85 -5.53 1.86
CA ASN A 77 2.80 -6.42 1.18
C ASN A 77 3.86 -5.62 0.41
N ALA A 78 3.45 -4.55 -0.28
CA ALA A 78 4.36 -3.67 -1.01
C ALA A 78 5.28 -2.88 -0.07
N ILE A 79 4.72 -2.30 1.01
CA ILE A 79 5.51 -1.58 2.03
C ILE A 79 6.47 -2.56 2.72
N TYR A 80 6.02 -3.78 3.02
CA TYR A 80 6.88 -4.82 3.58
C TYR A 80 8.04 -5.16 2.65
N LYS A 81 7.79 -5.41 1.36
CA LYS A 81 8.85 -5.69 0.39
C LYS A 81 9.84 -4.52 0.35
N LEU A 82 9.35 -3.29 0.19
CA LEU A 82 10.19 -2.11 0.11
C LEU A 82 11.06 -1.92 1.36
N THR A 83 10.45 -1.92 2.54
CA THR A 83 11.17 -1.69 3.81
C THR A 83 12.12 -2.83 4.15
N THR A 84 11.76 -4.08 3.86
CA THR A 84 12.61 -5.24 4.14
C THR A 84 13.85 -5.23 3.25
N GLU A 85 13.72 -4.92 1.95
CA GLU A 85 14.88 -4.81 1.05
C GLU A 85 15.84 -3.68 1.48
N ILE A 86 15.30 -2.53 1.88
CA ILE A 86 16.09 -1.42 2.42
C ILE A 86 16.85 -1.87 3.68
N LEU A 87 16.14 -2.44 4.66
CA LEU A 87 16.73 -2.84 5.92
C LEU A 87 17.75 -3.98 5.75
N ASN A 88 17.51 -4.95 4.87
CA ASN A 88 18.45 -6.02 4.53
C ASN A 88 19.75 -5.45 3.96
N SER A 89 19.63 -4.60 2.94
CA SER A 89 20.78 -3.98 2.27
C SER A 89 21.60 -3.13 3.24
N MET A 90 20.94 -2.34 4.09
CA MET A 90 21.61 -1.58 5.15
C MET A 90 22.30 -2.49 6.19
N ASN A 91 21.67 -3.60 6.59
CA ASN A 91 22.25 -4.57 7.53
C ASN A 91 23.50 -5.26 6.96
N ASN A 92 23.58 -5.36 5.63
CA ASN A 92 24.72 -5.87 4.86
C ASN A 92 25.75 -4.77 4.52
N LYS A 93 25.65 -3.59 5.13
CA LYS A 93 26.55 -2.44 4.91
C LYS A 93 26.59 -1.94 3.45
N GLN A 94 25.53 -2.16 2.68
CA GLN A 94 25.40 -1.61 1.34
C GLN A 94 24.78 -0.20 1.38
N LEU A 95 25.12 0.61 0.39
CA LEU A 95 24.46 1.87 0.11
C LEU A 95 23.12 1.59 -0.56
N VAL A 96 22.07 2.30 -0.15
CA VAL A 96 20.70 2.05 -0.62
C VAL A 96 20.06 3.34 -1.08
N ALA A 97 19.39 3.30 -2.23
CA ALA A 97 18.57 4.39 -2.73
C ALA A 97 17.22 3.87 -3.23
N GLY A 98 16.18 4.69 -3.09
CA GLY A 98 14.86 4.44 -3.66
C GLY A 98 14.43 5.60 -4.54
N VAL A 99 14.03 5.30 -5.77
CA VAL A 99 13.40 6.26 -6.68
C VAL A 99 11.90 5.98 -6.69
N PHE A 100 11.12 6.98 -6.30
CA PHE A 100 9.67 6.94 -6.21
C PHE A 100 9.10 7.73 -7.38
N CYS A 101 8.66 7.00 -8.41
CA CYS A 101 8.17 7.54 -9.66
C CYS A 101 6.68 7.90 -9.57
N ASP A 102 6.32 9.04 -10.17
CA ASP A 102 4.92 9.46 -10.36
C ASP A 102 4.65 9.52 -11.88
N LEU A 103 3.56 8.90 -12.33
CA LEU A 103 3.16 8.89 -13.74
C LEU A 103 2.14 9.97 -14.03
N GLU A 104 2.31 10.64 -15.18
CA GLU A 104 1.36 11.65 -15.62
C GLU A 104 0.09 11.01 -16.15
N LYS A 105 -1.00 11.12 -15.39
CA LYS A 105 -2.34 10.67 -15.76
C LYS A 105 -2.35 9.23 -16.31
N ALA A 106 -1.65 8.32 -15.64
CA ALA A 106 -1.34 6.97 -16.14
C ALA A 106 -2.54 6.24 -16.76
N PHE A 107 -3.70 6.25 -16.09
CA PHE A 107 -4.92 5.59 -16.59
C PHE A 107 -5.49 6.25 -17.84
N ASP A 108 -5.36 7.57 -17.99
CA ASP A 108 -5.91 8.36 -19.09
C ASP A 108 -4.98 8.34 -20.33
N CYS A 109 -3.72 7.95 -20.14
CA CYS A 109 -2.70 7.85 -21.19
C CYS A 109 -2.55 6.44 -21.79
N VAL A 110 -3.32 5.45 -21.32
CA VAL A 110 -3.25 4.08 -21.86
C VAL A 110 -3.62 4.05 -23.33
N ASP A 111 -2.69 3.69 -24.19
CA ASP A 111 -2.96 3.56 -25.62
C ASP A 111 -3.71 2.26 -25.92
N HIS A 112 -4.79 2.36 -26.70
CA HIS A 112 -5.68 1.22 -26.97
C HIS A 112 -5.01 0.17 -27.86
N ASP A 113 -4.24 0.57 -28.88
CA ASP A 113 -3.59 -0.36 -29.81
C ASP A 113 -2.48 -1.17 -29.11
N ILE A 114 -1.68 -0.48 -28.29
CA ILE A 114 -0.66 -1.14 -27.46
C ILE A 114 -1.33 -2.09 -26.47
N LEU A 115 -2.41 -1.67 -25.80
CA LEU A 115 -3.15 -2.52 -24.86
C LEU A 115 -3.69 -3.78 -25.54
N LEU A 116 -4.34 -3.65 -26.71
CA LEU A 116 -4.86 -4.78 -27.47
C LEU A 116 -3.76 -5.73 -27.93
N THR A 117 -2.61 -5.19 -28.34
CA THR A 117 -1.42 -5.99 -28.69
C THR A 117 -0.91 -6.78 -27.48
N LYS A 118 -0.86 -6.15 -26.29
CA LYS A 118 -0.47 -6.84 -25.04
C LYS A 118 -1.48 -7.90 -24.63
N LEU A 119 -2.78 -7.62 -24.72
CA LEU A 119 -3.83 -8.62 -24.46
C LEU A 119 -3.63 -9.87 -25.33
N LYS A 120 -3.39 -9.66 -26.65
CA LYS A 120 -3.08 -10.74 -27.59
C LYS A 120 -1.82 -11.52 -27.20
N PHE A 121 -0.74 -10.82 -26.84
CA PHE A 121 0.50 -11.43 -26.37
C PHE A 121 0.31 -12.31 -25.14
N TYR A 122 -0.57 -11.91 -24.21
CA TYR A 122 -0.92 -12.70 -23.02
C TYR A 122 -2.00 -13.77 -23.27
N GLY A 123 -2.30 -14.08 -24.54
CA GLY A 123 -3.15 -15.20 -24.93
C GLY A 123 -4.64 -14.88 -25.01
N ILE A 124 -5.04 -13.61 -24.91
CA ILE A 124 -6.44 -13.19 -25.12
C ILE A 124 -6.62 -12.93 -26.62
N THR A 125 -7.18 -13.90 -27.33
CA THR A 125 -7.28 -13.90 -28.80
C THR A 125 -8.70 -14.18 -29.29
N GLY A 126 -8.93 -14.08 -30.60
CA GLY A 126 -10.22 -14.41 -31.22
C GLY A 126 -11.36 -13.52 -30.71
N LYS A 127 -12.46 -14.14 -30.28
CA LYS A 127 -13.68 -13.42 -29.86
C LYS A 127 -13.49 -12.58 -28.60
N ASP A 128 -12.63 -13.03 -27.69
CA ASP A 128 -12.36 -12.28 -26.46
C ASP A 128 -11.55 -11.01 -26.78
N GLN A 129 -10.60 -11.11 -27.72
CA GLN A 129 -9.89 -9.94 -28.22
C GLN A 129 -10.82 -8.95 -28.92
N ALA A 130 -11.71 -9.43 -29.80
CA ALA A 130 -12.73 -8.60 -30.45
C ALA A 130 -13.64 -7.89 -29.42
N LEU A 131 -13.97 -8.57 -28.31
CA LEU A 131 -14.75 -7.98 -27.23
C LEU A 131 -14.03 -6.80 -26.58
N TYR A 132 -12.72 -6.91 -26.34
CA TYR A 132 -11.91 -5.82 -25.79
C TYR A 132 -11.76 -4.66 -26.77
N GLU A 133 -11.55 -4.95 -28.05
CA GLU A 133 -11.51 -3.94 -29.11
C GLU A 133 -12.83 -3.18 -29.18
N SER A 134 -13.96 -3.89 -29.13
CA SER A 134 -15.29 -3.30 -29.07
C SER A 134 -15.53 -2.51 -27.78
N TYR A 135 -15.00 -2.97 -26.64
CA TYR A 135 -15.14 -2.30 -25.35
C TYR A 135 -14.39 -0.96 -25.30
N LEU A 136 -13.19 -0.89 -25.90
CA LEU A 136 -12.32 0.29 -25.89
C LEU A 136 -12.69 1.32 -26.97
N SER A 137 -13.16 0.85 -28.13
CA SER A 137 -13.54 1.71 -29.26
C SER A 137 -14.87 2.45 -29.04
N ASN A 138 -15.01 3.62 -29.68
CA ASN A 138 -16.25 4.41 -29.73
C ASN A 138 -16.87 4.68 -28.35
N ARG A 139 -16.02 5.01 -27.38
CA ARG A 139 -16.44 5.42 -26.06
C ARG A 139 -16.65 6.93 -26.00
N TYR A 140 -17.71 7.33 -25.32
CA TYR A 140 -18.08 8.74 -25.18
C TYR A 140 -18.09 9.16 -23.73
N ILE A 141 -17.53 10.33 -23.45
CA ILE A 141 -17.54 10.94 -22.12
C ILE A 141 -18.15 12.33 -22.18
N ARG A 142 -18.74 12.78 -21.08
CA ARG A 142 -19.06 14.20 -20.86
C ARG A 142 -18.80 14.57 -19.42
N THR A 143 -18.36 15.79 -19.16
CA THR A 143 -18.14 16.30 -17.81
C THR A 143 -19.42 16.93 -17.27
N VAL A 144 -19.77 16.61 -16.03
CA VAL A 144 -20.94 17.15 -15.35
C VAL A 144 -20.48 17.81 -14.06
N ILE A 145 -20.87 19.08 -13.86
CA ILE A 145 -20.58 19.85 -12.66
C ILE A 145 -21.90 20.19 -11.96
N HIS A 146 -22.02 19.78 -10.71
CA HIS A 146 -23.14 20.10 -9.85
C HIS A 146 -22.80 21.37 -9.06
N LYS A 147 -23.45 22.50 -9.37
CA LYS A 147 -23.21 23.76 -8.64
C LYS A 147 -24.01 23.84 -7.34
N ASN A 148 -25.25 23.35 -7.34
CA ASN A 148 -26.20 23.21 -6.21
C ASN A 148 -27.20 22.08 -6.55
N ASP A 149 -28.12 21.72 -5.63
CA ASP A 149 -29.13 20.65 -5.83
C ASP A 149 -30.03 20.83 -7.07
N VAL A 150 -30.09 22.04 -7.65
CA VAL A 150 -30.98 22.37 -8.77
C VAL A 150 -30.22 22.67 -10.07
N ASN A 151 -28.94 23.07 -10.00
CA ASN A 151 -28.19 23.55 -11.17
C ASN A 151 -27.05 22.59 -11.53
N THR A 152 -27.27 21.82 -12.60
CA THR A 152 -26.28 20.92 -13.20
C THR A 152 -25.89 21.44 -14.58
N VAL A 153 -24.58 21.61 -14.81
CA VAL A 153 -24.04 21.98 -16.13
C VAL A 153 -23.32 20.77 -16.71
N SER A 154 -23.56 20.46 -17.98
CA SER A 154 -22.92 19.36 -18.68
C SER A 154 -22.23 19.84 -19.96
N SER A 155 -21.04 19.29 -20.23
CA SER A 155 -20.40 19.44 -21.53
C SER A 155 -21.12 18.61 -22.61
N GLU A 156 -20.75 18.86 -23.86
CA GLU A 156 -21.08 17.94 -24.96
C GLU A 156 -20.40 16.58 -24.77
N TRP A 157 -20.89 15.59 -25.51
CA TRP A 157 -20.31 14.25 -25.57
C TRP A 157 -19.07 14.26 -26.47
N LEU A 158 -17.94 13.83 -25.91
CA LEU A 158 -16.68 13.70 -26.62
C LEU A 158 -16.30 12.23 -26.75
N ASN A 159 -15.85 11.83 -27.93
CA ASN A 159 -15.27 10.51 -28.16
C ASN A 159 -13.84 10.44 -27.59
N ILE A 160 -13.52 9.38 -26.84
CA ILE A 160 -12.17 9.16 -26.30
C ILE A 160 -11.38 8.19 -27.17
N ARG A 161 -10.10 8.52 -27.38
CA ARG A 161 -9.17 7.73 -28.22
C ARG A 161 -8.10 6.98 -27.43
N GLN A 162 -7.97 7.28 -26.14
CA GLN A 162 -7.00 6.68 -25.24
C GLN A 162 -7.55 6.67 -23.82
N GLY A 163 -6.90 5.88 -22.97
CA GLY A 163 -7.19 5.74 -21.56
C GLY A 163 -8.18 4.63 -21.25
N VAL A 164 -8.18 4.22 -20.00
CA VAL A 164 -9.17 3.31 -19.42
C VAL A 164 -9.99 4.07 -18.35
N PRO A 165 -11.33 3.93 -18.29
CA PRO A 165 -12.14 4.79 -17.44
C PRO A 165 -11.84 4.62 -15.94
N GLN A 166 -11.51 5.72 -15.24
CA GLN A 166 -11.30 5.72 -13.79
C GLN A 166 -12.64 5.57 -13.05
N GLY A 167 -13.00 4.33 -12.73
CA GLY A 167 -14.33 3.96 -12.20
C GLY A 167 -14.95 2.74 -12.90
N SER A 168 -14.32 2.27 -13.97
CA SER A 168 -14.59 0.96 -14.56
C SER A 168 -14.10 -0.18 -13.67
N VAL A 169 -14.76 -1.32 -13.77
CA VAL A 169 -14.35 -2.57 -13.13
C VAL A 169 -13.16 -3.17 -13.91
N LEU A 170 -13.14 -3.04 -15.24
CA LEU A 170 -12.06 -3.55 -16.08
C LEU A 170 -10.80 -2.67 -16.08
N GLY A 171 -10.92 -1.36 -15.92
CA GLY A 171 -9.82 -0.41 -16.09
C GLY A 171 -8.58 -0.74 -15.27
N PRO A 172 -8.70 -1.02 -13.95
CA PRO A 172 -7.56 -1.44 -13.14
C PRO A 172 -6.85 -2.68 -13.69
N LEU A 173 -7.60 -3.71 -14.11
CA LEU A 173 -7.02 -4.94 -14.66
C LEU A 173 -6.31 -4.69 -16.00
N LEU A 174 -6.93 -3.91 -16.88
CA LEU A 174 -6.35 -3.53 -18.16
C LEU A 174 -5.07 -2.72 -17.97
N PHE A 175 -5.04 -1.81 -16.99
CA PHE A 175 -3.84 -1.07 -16.64
C PHE A 175 -2.74 -2.01 -16.12
N LEU A 176 -3.07 -2.99 -15.26
CA LEU A 176 -2.07 -3.98 -14.81
C LEU A 176 -1.46 -4.74 -15.99
N ILE A 177 -2.29 -5.20 -16.94
CA ILE A 177 -1.83 -5.89 -18.16
C ILE A 177 -0.93 -4.97 -18.99
N TYR A 178 -1.30 -3.69 -19.09
CA TYR A 178 -0.56 -2.69 -19.84
C TYR A 178 0.87 -2.50 -19.33
N ILE A 179 1.08 -2.52 -18.02
CA ILE A 179 2.41 -2.31 -17.42
C ILE A 179 3.13 -3.60 -17.01
N ASN A 180 2.55 -4.76 -17.32
CA ASN A 180 2.98 -6.04 -16.74
C ASN A 180 4.41 -6.46 -17.11
N ASP A 181 4.94 -5.98 -18.22
CA ASP A 181 6.31 -6.24 -18.69
C ASP A 181 7.35 -5.24 -18.12
N LEU A 182 6.92 -4.16 -17.44
CA LEU A 182 7.83 -3.17 -16.86
C LEU A 182 8.83 -3.78 -15.86
N PRO A 183 8.44 -4.65 -14.90
CA PRO A 183 9.41 -5.26 -13.97
C PRO A 183 10.55 -6.00 -14.68
N LYS A 184 10.29 -6.64 -15.82
CA LYS A 184 11.29 -7.41 -16.56
C LYS A 184 12.47 -6.56 -17.03
N VAL A 185 12.23 -5.30 -17.40
CA VAL A 185 13.29 -4.37 -17.81
C VAL A 185 14.02 -3.73 -16.62
N LEU A 186 13.39 -3.68 -15.44
CA LEU A 186 13.96 -3.04 -14.24
C LEU A 186 14.78 -4.00 -13.37
N ASN A 187 14.38 -5.28 -13.30
CA ASN A 187 14.99 -6.31 -12.43
C ASN A 187 16.48 -6.56 -12.67
N ARG A 188 17.06 -6.07 -13.78
CA ARG A 188 18.48 -6.28 -14.11
C ARG A 188 19.44 -5.53 -13.18
N PHE A 189 19.06 -4.34 -12.71
CA PHE A 189 19.93 -3.46 -11.92
C PHE A 189 19.27 -2.94 -10.65
N SER A 190 18.02 -3.35 -10.40
CA SER A 190 17.17 -2.76 -9.37
C SER A 190 16.09 -3.72 -8.90
N THR A 191 15.45 -3.40 -7.79
CA THR A 191 14.28 -4.12 -7.28
C THR A 191 13.05 -3.22 -7.34
N PRO A 192 12.15 -3.40 -8.33
CA PRO A 192 10.92 -2.65 -8.43
C PRO A 192 9.87 -3.15 -7.43
N VAL A 193 9.09 -2.22 -6.90
CA VAL A 193 7.90 -2.44 -6.10
C VAL A 193 6.80 -1.59 -6.72
N ILE A 194 5.86 -2.24 -7.40
CA ILE A 194 4.81 -1.57 -8.17
C ILE A 194 3.46 -1.75 -7.49
N PHE A 195 2.73 -0.66 -7.35
CA PHE A 195 1.34 -0.67 -6.90
C PHE A 195 0.51 0.13 -7.89
N ALA A 196 0.01 -0.54 -8.93
CA ALA A 196 -0.61 0.11 -10.08
C ALA A 196 0.32 1.16 -10.70
N ASP A 197 -0.07 2.44 -10.71
CA ASP A 197 0.70 3.55 -11.26
C ASP A 197 1.86 3.98 -10.35
N ASP A 198 1.75 3.78 -9.04
CA ASP A 198 2.84 4.04 -8.10
C ASP A 198 3.99 3.04 -8.35
N THR A 199 5.07 3.52 -8.95
CA THR A 199 6.27 2.71 -9.25
C THR A 199 7.41 3.15 -8.37
N SER A 200 7.90 2.25 -7.51
CA SER A 200 9.08 2.51 -6.67
C SER A 200 10.19 1.56 -7.03
N ILE A 201 11.41 2.07 -7.16
CA ILE A 201 12.56 1.30 -7.63
C ILE A 201 13.67 1.40 -6.59
N LEU A 202 14.08 0.27 -6.04
CA LEU A 202 15.16 0.18 -5.06
C LEU A 202 16.47 -0.21 -5.71
N PHE A 203 17.54 0.41 -5.23
CA PHE A 203 18.91 0.19 -5.66
C PHE A 203 19.78 -0.05 -4.44
N SER A 204 20.68 -1.02 -4.54
CA SER A 204 21.65 -1.33 -3.50
C SER A 204 23.00 -1.67 -4.11
N HIS A 205 24.07 -1.07 -3.62
CA HIS A 205 25.44 -1.40 -4.04
C HIS A 205 26.45 -1.11 -2.92
N SER A 206 27.60 -1.77 -2.93
CA SER A 206 28.70 -1.48 -1.99
C SER A 206 29.43 -0.17 -2.29
N ASN A 207 29.32 0.33 -3.53
CA ASN A 207 30.06 1.49 -4.04
C ASN A 207 29.09 2.56 -4.59
N ILE A 208 29.35 3.83 -4.27
CA ILE A 208 28.50 4.97 -4.62
C ILE A 208 28.45 5.26 -6.14
N ASN A 209 29.56 5.05 -6.85
CA ASN A 209 29.65 5.30 -8.29
C ASN A 209 28.83 4.27 -9.06
N ASP A 210 28.91 3.00 -8.65
CA ASP A 210 28.13 1.92 -9.25
C ASP A 210 26.65 2.05 -8.91
N LEU A 211 26.30 2.46 -7.68
CA LEU A 211 24.93 2.79 -7.30
C LEU A 211 24.36 3.89 -8.20
N SER A 212 25.10 4.99 -8.37
CA SER A 212 24.70 6.12 -9.21
C SER A 212 24.57 5.70 -10.69
N ARG A 213 25.49 4.88 -11.19
CA ARG A 213 25.41 4.33 -12.55
C ARG A 213 24.17 3.46 -12.74
N ASN A 214 23.89 2.54 -11.82
CA ASN A 214 22.71 1.67 -11.88
C ASN A 214 21.41 2.49 -11.88
N ILE A 215 21.35 3.54 -11.07
CA ILE A 215 20.21 4.46 -11.03
C ILE A 215 20.03 5.17 -12.38
N LEU A 216 21.08 5.78 -12.93
CA LEU A 216 21.01 6.50 -14.21
C LEU A 216 20.64 5.58 -15.37
N THR A 217 21.28 4.41 -15.48
CA THR A 217 20.96 3.40 -16.50
C THR A 217 19.51 2.93 -16.38
N THR A 218 19.02 2.70 -15.16
CA THR A 218 17.64 2.25 -14.95
C THR A 218 16.64 3.35 -15.29
N ILE A 219 16.92 4.62 -14.97
CA ILE A 219 16.07 5.75 -15.37
C ILE A 219 16.02 5.90 -16.89
N GLU A 220 17.14 5.69 -17.59
CA GLU A 220 17.14 5.71 -19.05
C GLU A 220 16.26 4.59 -19.64
N ILE A 221 16.41 3.36 -19.15
CA ILE A 221 15.60 2.21 -19.56
C ILE A 221 14.12 2.47 -19.26
N LEU A 222 13.82 2.98 -18.08
CA LEU A 222 12.46 3.31 -17.64
C LEU A 222 11.82 4.35 -18.55
N ASN A 223 12.52 5.44 -18.85
CA ASN A 223 12.02 6.49 -19.75
C ASN A 223 11.81 5.98 -21.18
N ARG A 224 12.73 5.16 -21.68
CA ARG A 224 12.58 4.52 -23.00
C ARG A 224 11.35 3.62 -23.04
N TRP A 225 11.15 2.82 -22.00
CA TRP A 225 9.98 1.94 -21.87
C TRP A 225 8.68 2.74 -21.77
N PHE A 226 8.62 3.80 -20.95
CA PHE A 226 7.43 4.66 -20.85
C PHE A 226 7.10 5.31 -22.19
N ARG A 227 8.08 5.89 -22.88
CA ARG A 227 7.88 6.48 -24.21
C ARG A 227 7.37 5.46 -25.23
N ALA A 228 7.94 4.25 -25.26
CA ALA A 228 7.48 3.18 -26.13
C ALA A 228 6.04 2.76 -25.85
N ASN A 229 5.60 2.91 -24.60
CA ASN A 229 4.23 2.63 -24.15
C ASN A 229 3.36 3.90 -24.07
N LYS A 230 3.73 5.01 -24.71
CA LYS A 230 3.01 6.30 -24.68
C LYS A 230 2.63 6.79 -23.28
N LEU A 231 3.45 6.46 -22.29
CA LEU A 231 3.37 6.96 -20.91
C LEU A 231 4.48 7.99 -20.67
N SER A 232 4.27 8.84 -19.66
CA SER A 232 5.22 9.88 -19.28
C SER A 232 5.48 9.86 -17.78
N LEU A 233 6.76 9.93 -17.42
CA LEU A 233 7.21 10.10 -16.05
C LEU A 233 7.13 11.58 -15.66
N ASN A 234 6.52 11.89 -14.51
CA ASN A 234 6.55 13.24 -13.95
C ASN A 234 7.85 13.43 -13.16
N PHE A 235 8.88 14.00 -13.79
CA PHE A 235 10.17 14.22 -13.12
C PHE A 235 10.07 15.13 -11.88
N ASN A 236 9.17 16.12 -11.90
CA ASN A 236 9.00 17.08 -10.80
C ASN A 236 8.43 16.42 -9.53
N LYS A 237 7.54 15.44 -9.70
CA LYS A 237 6.94 14.65 -8.61
C LYS A 237 7.71 13.36 -8.30
N THR A 238 8.67 13.01 -9.14
CA THR A 238 9.56 11.88 -8.88
C THR A 238 10.60 12.27 -7.83
N HIS A 239 10.76 11.42 -6.82
CA HIS A 239 11.65 11.69 -5.70
C HIS A 239 12.69 10.59 -5.55
N CYS A 240 13.92 10.97 -5.22
CA CYS A 240 14.96 10.04 -4.80
C CYS A 240 15.19 10.16 -3.30
N ILE A 241 15.29 9.01 -2.61
CA ILE A 241 15.67 8.96 -1.20
C ILE A 241 16.89 8.05 -1.08
N GLN A 242 17.96 8.57 -0.49
CA GLN A 242 19.08 7.74 -0.05
C GLN A 242 18.79 7.26 1.38
N PHE A 243 18.72 5.94 1.56
CA PHE A 243 18.47 5.33 2.86
C PHE A 243 19.77 5.10 3.63
N LYS A 244 19.83 5.59 4.88
CA LYS A 244 21.04 5.54 5.69
C LYS A 244 20.76 5.49 7.18
N THR A 245 21.70 4.92 7.92
CA THR A 245 21.72 5.08 9.38
C THR A 245 22.33 6.43 9.74
N LYS A 246 21.97 7.00 10.90
CA LYS A 246 22.51 8.29 11.38
C LYS A 246 24.04 8.35 11.44
N ALA A 247 24.71 7.20 11.54
CA ALA A 247 26.17 7.09 11.62
C ALA A 247 26.87 7.16 10.24
N THR A 248 26.12 7.16 9.14
CA THR A 248 26.69 7.13 7.77
C THR A 248 26.77 8.56 7.23
N ILE A 249 27.95 9.16 7.30
CA ILE A 249 28.30 10.37 6.56
C ILE A 249 28.72 9.89 5.16
N SER A 250 27.96 10.25 4.13
CA SER A 250 28.39 10.04 2.75
C SER A 250 27.77 11.06 1.81
N ASP A 251 28.48 11.27 0.71
CA ASP A 251 28.19 12.20 -0.37
C ASP A 251 26.77 12.07 -0.89
N THR A 252 26.11 13.23 -1.05
CA THR A 252 24.84 13.33 -1.76
C THR A 252 25.12 13.25 -3.25
N PHE A 253 24.54 12.29 -3.96
CA PHE A 253 24.61 12.24 -5.42
C PHE A 253 23.35 12.87 -6.01
N THR A 254 23.50 13.80 -6.95
CA THR A 254 22.38 14.35 -7.72
C THR A 254 22.16 13.52 -8.98
N ILE A 255 20.91 13.15 -9.22
CA ILE A 255 20.55 12.41 -10.44
C ILE A 255 20.11 13.44 -11.47
N ASN A 256 20.94 13.67 -12.49
CA ASN A 256 20.61 14.47 -13.64
C ASN A 256 20.38 13.56 -14.85
N TYR A 257 19.19 13.65 -15.45
CA TYR A 257 18.85 12.96 -16.68
C TYR A 257 18.26 13.95 -17.70
N ASN A 258 18.96 14.18 -18.81
CA ASN A 258 18.54 15.09 -19.89
C ASN A 258 18.10 16.49 -19.38
N ASN A 259 18.90 17.10 -18.50
CA ASN A 259 18.63 18.38 -17.83
C ASN A 259 17.44 18.39 -16.85
N ASN A 260 16.82 17.23 -16.60
CA ASN A 260 15.84 17.07 -15.53
C ASN A 260 16.55 16.51 -14.29
N PHE A 261 16.44 17.24 -13.19
CA PHE A 261 16.97 16.82 -11.90
C PHE A 261 15.90 16.07 -11.11
N ILE A 262 16.23 14.87 -10.64
CA ILE A 262 15.37 14.18 -9.67
C ILE A 262 15.71 14.72 -8.29
N ASN A 263 14.69 15.23 -7.61
CA ASN A 263 14.85 15.83 -6.29
C ASN A 263 15.21 14.77 -5.24
N ASN A 264 16.37 14.94 -4.61
CA ASN A 264 16.71 14.21 -3.40
C ASN A 264 15.88 14.73 -2.23
N THR A 265 15.13 13.85 -1.58
CA THR A 265 14.32 14.18 -0.42
C THR A 265 14.69 13.29 0.76
N LEU A 266 14.44 13.78 1.98
CA LEU A 266 14.66 13.02 3.21
C LEU A 266 13.45 12.15 3.58
N SER A 267 12.29 12.42 2.98
CA SER A 267 11.09 11.63 3.19
C SER A 267 10.10 11.80 2.05
N THR A 268 9.35 10.74 1.74
CA THR A 268 8.28 10.76 0.75
C THR A 268 7.07 9.97 1.23
N LYS A 269 5.91 10.25 0.65
CA LYS A 269 4.70 9.45 0.88
C LYS A 269 4.74 8.23 -0.06
N PHE A 270 4.61 7.04 0.51
CA PHE A 270 4.52 5.79 -0.22
C PHE A 270 3.35 4.98 0.33
N LEU A 271 2.36 4.68 -0.51
CA LEU A 271 1.18 3.88 -0.15
C LEU A 271 0.57 4.26 1.20
N GLY A 272 0.31 5.56 1.39
CA GLY A 272 -0.37 6.08 2.57
C GLY A 272 0.49 6.26 3.83
N VAL A 273 1.72 5.76 3.86
CA VAL A 273 2.71 6.03 4.94
C VAL A 273 3.77 7.02 4.46
N VAL A 274 4.42 7.72 5.40
CA VAL A 274 5.57 8.57 5.08
C VAL A 274 6.85 7.83 5.44
N VAL A 275 7.64 7.51 4.43
CA VAL A 275 8.91 6.79 4.54
C VAL A 275 10.03 7.82 4.59
N ASP A 276 10.82 7.82 5.66
CA ASP A 276 12.01 8.67 5.80
C ASP A 276 13.32 7.90 5.56
N SER A 277 14.38 8.63 5.23
CA SER A 277 15.71 8.08 4.89
C SER A 277 16.32 7.18 5.96
N ALA A 278 15.90 7.30 7.23
CA ALA A 278 16.40 6.48 8.32
C ALA A 278 15.39 5.42 8.80
N LEU A 279 14.20 5.35 8.18
CA LEU A 279 13.06 4.50 8.58
C LEU A 279 12.72 4.64 10.07
N ILE A 280 12.81 5.85 10.63
CA ILE A 280 12.47 6.12 12.03
C ILE A 280 10.98 6.46 12.24
N TRP A 281 10.26 6.77 11.15
CA TRP A 281 8.83 7.06 11.07
C TRP A 281 8.37 8.32 11.81
N LYS A 282 9.29 9.24 12.12
CA LYS A 282 8.99 10.48 12.86
C LYS A 282 7.97 11.35 12.10
N ASN A 283 8.26 11.68 10.85
CA ASN A 283 7.40 12.53 10.01
C ASN A 283 6.00 11.91 9.83
N HIS A 284 5.93 10.58 9.64
CA HIS A 284 4.66 9.85 9.56
C HIS A 284 3.84 10.00 10.85
N ILE A 285 4.47 9.76 12.00
CA ILE A 285 3.81 9.80 13.31
C ILE A 285 3.31 11.21 13.63
N GLU A 286 4.09 12.25 13.34
CA GLU A 286 3.67 13.64 13.56
C GLU A 286 2.43 14.01 12.74
N LEU A 287 2.35 13.57 11.48
CA LEU A 287 1.17 13.75 10.64
C LEU A 287 -0.03 12.93 11.16
N LEU A 288 0.21 11.72 11.64
CA LEU A 288 -0.83 10.86 12.22
C LEU A 288 -1.40 11.43 13.52
N VAL A 289 -0.54 11.94 14.42
CA VAL A 289 -0.92 12.57 15.69
C VAL A 289 -1.88 13.74 15.46
N LYS A 290 -1.66 14.55 14.41
CA LYS A 290 -2.58 15.65 14.04
C LYS A 290 -3.98 15.12 13.68
N LYS A 291 -4.06 14.01 12.92
CA LYS A 291 -5.34 13.40 12.55
C LYS A 291 -6.03 12.72 13.76
N LEU A 292 -5.27 11.98 14.56
CA LEU A 292 -5.79 11.32 15.76
C LEU A 292 -6.27 12.32 16.81
N SER A 293 -5.63 13.47 16.93
CA SER A 293 -6.09 14.55 17.82
C SER A 293 -7.46 15.09 17.42
N LYS A 294 -7.72 15.23 16.12
CA LYS A 294 -9.07 15.56 15.60
C LYS A 294 -10.09 14.48 15.96
N ALA A 295 -9.71 13.20 15.85
CA ALA A 295 -10.57 12.09 16.25
C ALA A 295 -10.89 12.09 17.76
N CYS A 296 -9.91 12.37 18.62
CA CYS A 296 -10.13 12.56 20.05
C CYS A 296 -11.12 13.69 20.35
N TYR A 297 -11.02 14.81 19.61
CA TYR A 297 -11.93 15.93 19.75
C TYR A 297 -13.37 15.56 19.39
N VAL A 298 -13.57 14.85 18.27
CA VAL A 298 -14.89 14.34 17.86
C VAL A 298 -15.49 13.43 18.93
N ILE A 299 -14.73 12.45 19.43
CA ILE A 299 -15.23 11.54 20.48
C ILE A 299 -15.63 12.33 21.74
N ARG A 300 -14.82 13.30 22.15
CA ARG A 300 -15.10 14.12 23.34
C ARG A 300 -16.39 14.93 23.19
N ASN A 301 -16.62 15.53 22.02
CA ASN A 301 -17.81 16.35 21.78
C ASN A 301 -19.08 15.49 21.66
N MET A 302 -18.97 14.31 21.05
CA MET A 302 -20.10 13.41 20.87
C MET A 302 -20.50 12.67 22.15
N LYS A 303 -19.60 12.61 23.14
CA LYS A 303 -19.79 11.87 24.40
C LYS A 303 -21.11 12.22 25.10
N GLN A 304 -21.52 13.49 25.09
CA GLN A 304 -22.73 13.95 25.77
C GLN A 304 -24.03 13.55 25.08
N TYR A 305 -23.96 13.08 23.82
CA TYR A 305 -25.13 12.77 23.01
C TYR A 305 -25.28 11.28 22.69
N LEU A 306 -24.24 10.47 22.92
CA LEU A 306 -24.17 9.09 22.43
C LEU A 306 -23.89 8.09 23.55
N SER A 307 -24.41 6.87 23.37
CA SER A 307 -24.08 5.73 24.23
C SER A 307 -22.62 5.30 24.07
N ILE A 308 -22.08 4.60 25.07
CA ILE A 308 -20.72 4.03 25.02
C ILE A 308 -20.54 3.12 23.81
N THR A 309 -21.55 2.33 23.45
CA THR A 309 -21.53 1.47 22.25
C THR A 309 -21.35 2.29 20.96
N ALA A 310 -22.11 3.38 20.81
CA ALA A 310 -22.00 4.27 19.66
C ALA A 310 -20.64 5.00 19.62
N LEU A 311 -20.16 5.48 20.77
CA LEU A 311 -18.82 6.09 20.86
C LEU A 311 -17.70 5.09 20.53
N LYS A 312 -17.86 3.83 20.93
CA LYS A 312 -16.93 2.75 20.56
C LYS A 312 -16.95 2.48 19.06
N ALA A 313 -18.11 2.55 18.41
CA ALA A 313 -18.19 2.49 16.95
C ALA A 313 -17.46 3.66 16.28
N ILE A 314 -17.62 4.89 16.77
CA ILE A 314 -16.88 6.08 16.31
C ILE A 314 -15.37 5.93 16.53
N TYR A 315 -14.97 5.39 17.68
CA TYR A 315 -13.57 5.09 17.95
C TYR A 315 -13.00 4.13 16.90
N TYR A 316 -13.70 3.04 16.59
CA TYR A 316 -13.21 2.09 15.60
C TYR A 316 -13.21 2.64 14.17
N SER A 317 -14.25 3.40 13.79
CA SER A 317 -14.38 3.94 12.43
C SER A 317 -13.43 5.09 12.15
N PHE A 318 -13.11 5.94 13.14
CA PHE A 318 -12.33 7.16 12.93
C PHE A 318 -10.96 7.15 13.60
N PHE A 319 -10.84 6.70 14.86
CA PHE A 319 -9.54 6.70 15.56
C PHE A 319 -8.72 5.45 15.20
N HIS A 320 -9.32 4.26 15.37
CA HIS A 320 -8.64 2.99 15.16
C HIS A 320 -8.30 2.74 13.69
N SER A 321 -9.15 3.14 12.75
CA SER A 321 -8.87 3.02 11.31
C SER A 321 -7.61 3.78 10.90
N LEU A 322 -7.39 4.98 11.45
CA LEU A 322 -6.17 5.76 11.28
C LEU A 322 -4.96 5.11 11.98
N LEU A 323 -5.15 4.65 13.22
CA LEU A 323 -4.09 4.04 14.04
C LEU A 323 -3.63 2.68 13.51
N SER A 324 -4.51 1.89 12.92
CA SER A 324 -4.19 0.52 12.48
C SER A 324 -3.51 0.49 11.11
N TYR A 325 -3.67 1.52 10.28
CA TYR A 325 -3.07 1.58 8.95
C TYR A 325 -1.54 1.61 9.00
N GLY A 326 -0.90 0.57 8.44
CA GLY A 326 0.55 0.42 8.43
C GLY A 326 1.20 0.28 9.81
N ILE A 327 0.43 0.01 10.88
CA ILE A 327 0.95 -0.04 12.26
C ILE A 327 2.12 -1.01 12.42
N ILE A 328 2.18 -2.08 11.61
CA ILE A 328 3.26 -3.06 11.64
C ILE A 328 4.63 -2.45 11.29
N PHE A 329 4.67 -1.35 10.52
CA PHE A 329 5.91 -0.69 10.10
C PHE A 329 6.39 0.34 11.11
N TRP A 330 5.52 1.27 11.52
CA TRP A 330 5.88 2.40 12.37
C TRP A 330 5.61 2.16 13.87
N GLY A 331 4.88 1.10 14.23
CA GLY A 331 4.39 0.86 15.58
C GLY A 331 5.50 0.68 16.63
N ASN A 332 6.63 0.10 16.22
CA ASN A 332 7.82 -0.11 17.05
C ASN A 332 8.83 1.05 17.04
N SER A 333 8.44 2.20 16.48
CA SER A 333 9.24 3.42 16.53
C SER A 333 9.27 3.98 17.95
N SER A 334 10.39 4.60 18.35
CA SER A 334 10.47 5.34 19.62
C SER A 334 9.53 6.56 19.68
N HIS A 335 9.09 7.06 18.52
CA HIS A 335 8.16 8.19 18.43
C HIS A 335 6.69 7.79 18.63
N SER A 336 6.37 6.49 18.62
CA SER A 336 4.98 5.99 18.66
C SER A 336 4.31 6.16 20.03
N SER A 337 5.07 6.47 21.08
CA SER A 337 4.56 6.78 22.43
C SER A 337 3.51 7.91 22.42
N SER A 338 3.68 8.91 21.56
CA SER A 338 2.74 10.01 21.35
C SER A 338 1.35 9.51 20.89
N VAL A 339 1.31 8.50 20.03
CA VAL A 339 0.07 7.86 19.54
C VAL A 339 -0.63 7.14 20.69
N PHE A 340 0.11 6.43 21.54
CA PHE A 340 -0.46 5.73 22.69
C PHE A 340 -1.06 6.70 23.71
N LEU A 341 -0.41 7.85 23.94
CA LEU A 341 -0.97 8.91 24.79
C LEU A 341 -2.31 9.42 24.26
N LEU A 342 -2.43 9.61 22.93
CA LEU A 342 -3.69 9.99 22.29
C LEU A 342 -4.75 8.88 22.39
N GLN A 343 -4.36 7.61 22.25
CA GLN A 343 -5.29 6.50 22.43
C GLN A 343 -5.88 6.51 23.85
N LYS A 344 -5.04 6.65 24.88
CA LYS A 344 -5.51 6.79 26.27
C LYS A 344 -6.43 8.00 26.45
N LYS A 345 -6.12 9.12 25.80
CA LYS A 345 -6.99 10.32 25.79
C LYS A 345 -8.35 10.04 25.17
N ALA A 346 -8.41 9.34 24.04
CA ALA A 346 -9.68 8.95 23.40
C ALA A 346 -10.52 8.05 24.29
N ILE A 347 -9.91 7.05 24.92
CA ILE A 347 -10.58 6.14 25.85
C ILE A 347 -11.14 6.86 27.07
N ARG A 348 -10.35 7.76 27.69
CA ARG A 348 -10.82 8.58 28.81
C ARG A 348 -11.96 9.51 28.40
N ALA A 349 -11.86 10.13 27.22
CA ALA A 349 -12.91 11.00 26.70
C ALA A 349 -14.23 10.25 26.51
N MET A 350 -14.18 9.01 26.03
CA MET A 350 -15.35 8.15 25.84
C MET A 350 -16.12 7.89 27.14
N LEU A 351 -15.40 7.67 28.26
CA LEU A 351 -16.01 7.40 29.57
C LEU A 351 -16.14 8.63 30.46
N GLY A 352 -15.58 9.77 30.06
CA GLY A 352 -15.58 11.00 30.86
C GLY A 352 -14.60 11.02 32.02
N TYR A 353 -13.57 10.18 32.00
CA TYR A 353 -12.57 10.15 33.05
C TYR A 353 -11.54 11.29 32.93
N GLY A 354 -11.03 11.74 34.07
CA GLY A 354 -9.94 12.72 34.14
C GLY A 354 -8.60 12.17 33.63
N ASN A 355 -7.67 13.07 33.29
CA ASN A 355 -6.39 12.74 32.64
C ASN A 355 -5.47 11.79 33.43
N ARG A 356 -5.64 11.71 34.75
CA ARG A 356 -4.81 10.91 35.66
C ARG A 356 -5.28 9.46 35.85
N VAL A 357 -6.51 9.13 35.43
CA VAL A 357 -7.07 7.78 35.59
C VAL A 357 -6.28 6.77 34.73
N SER A 358 -5.90 5.64 35.33
CA SER A 358 -5.24 4.56 34.60
C SER A 358 -6.21 3.91 33.60
N CYS A 359 -5.77 3.76 32.34
CA CYS A 359 -6.60 3.14 31.30
C CYS A 359 -6.52 1.61 31.26
N ARG A 360 -5.73 0.95 32.11
CA ARG A 360 -5.36 -0.47 31.88
C ARG A 360 -6.59 -1.38 32.00
N ASN A 361 -7.33 -1.24 33.09
CA ASN A 361 -8.59 -1.95 33.29
C ASN A 361 -9.66 -1.50 32.29
N ILE A 362 -9.69 -0.20 31.97
CA ILE A 362 -10.64 0.36 31.01
C ILE A 362 -10.48 -0.26 29.62
N PHE A 363 -9.26 -0.46 29.15
CA PHE A 363 -9.01 -1.15 27.87
C PHE A 363 -9.62 -2.55 27.87
N LYS A 364 -9.46 -3.29 28.97
CA LYS A 364 -10.00 -4.65 29.15
C LYS A 364 -11.52 -4.65 29.17
N GLU A 365 -12.14 -3.78 29.96
CA GLU A 365 -13.60 -3.59 30.06
C GLU A 365 -14.22 -3.22 28.70
N LEU A 366 -13.59 -2.30 27.97
CA LEU A 366 -14.04 -1.91 26.64
C LEU A 366 -13.67 -2.93 25.56
N ASN A 367 -12.89 -3.98 25.85
CA ASN A 367 -12.35 -4.94 24.87
C ASN A 367 -11.65 -4.23 23.69
N ILE A 368 -10.85 -3.20 24.03
CA ILE A 368 -10.03 -2.44 23.10
C ILE A 368 -8.57 -2.75 23.42
N LEU A 369 -7.83 -3.21 22.42
CA LEU A 369 -6.40 -3.48 22.59
C LEU A 369 -5.62 -2.16 22.80
N PRO A 370 -4.79 -2.06 23.85
CA PRO A 370 -3.82 -0.98 23.98
C PRO A 370 -2.88 -0.97 22.76
N PHE A 371 -2.27 0.18 22.48
CA PHE A 371 -1.45 0.41 21.29
C PHE A 371 -0.42 -0.69 21.02
N ALA A 372 0.41 -1.06 22.01
CA ALA A 372 1.41 -2.11 21.84
C ALA A 372 0.76 -3.47 21.55
N SER A 373 -0.30 -3.82 22.28
CA SER A 373 -1.09 -5.03 22.02
C SER A 373 -1.69 -5.03 20.60
N GLN A 374 -2.17 -3.88 20.11
CA GLN A 374 -2.68 -3.75 18.74
C GLN A 374 -1.58 -3.91 17.69
N TYR A 375 -0.39 -3.35 17.93
CA TYR A 375 0.78 -3.54 17.09
C TYR A 375 1.17 -5.03 17.01
N ILE A 376 1.32 -5.68 18.16
CA ILE A 376 1.64 -7.12 18.27
C ILE A 376 0.58 -7.96 17.55
N PHE A 377 -0.70 -7.66 17.77
CA PHE A 377 -1.81 -8.34 17.10
C PHE A 377 -1.69 -8.23 15.57
N SER A 378 -1.56 -7.01 15.04
CA SER A 378 -1.46 -6.78 13.60
C SER A 378 -0.22 -7.44 13.00
N LEU A 379 0.92 -7.40 13.70
CA LEU A 379 2.18 -8.00 13.25
C LEU A 379 2.09 -9.53 13.19
N LEU A 380 1.55 -10.18 14.21
CA LEU A 380 1.39 -11.64 14.23
C LEU A 380 0.35 -12.13 13.21
N ILE A 381 -0.72 -11.36 12.98
CA ILE A 381 -1.65 -11.64 11.89
C ILE A 381 -0.96 -11.54 10.53
N PHE A 382 -0.10 -10.53 10.34
CA PHE A 382 0.69 -10.39 9.11
C PHE A 382 1.65 -11.57 8.91
N VAL A 383 2.38 -11.99 9.96
CA VAL A 383 3.27 -13.16 9.92
C VAL A 383 2.50 -14.42 9.51
N LEU A 384 1.34 -14.66 10.12
CA LEU A 384 0.56 -15.87 9.83
C LEU A 384 -0.02 -15.86 8.40
N GLN A 385 -0.50 -14.71 7.93
CA GLN A 385 -1.03 -14.58 6.55
C GLN A 385 0.05 -14.72 5.48
N ASN A 386 1.30 -14.38 5.82
CA ASN A 386 2.42 -14.38 4.89
C ASN A 386 3.53 -15.34 5.33
N LYS A 387 3.15 -16.50 5.89
CA LYS A 387 4.11 -17.47 6.45
C LYS A 387 5.20 -17.90 5.46
N HIS A 388 4.90 -17.91 4.16
CA HIS A 388 5.84 -18.19 3.07
C HIS A 388 7.01 -17.19 2.98
N LEU A 389 6.90 -16.00 3.57
CA LEU A 389 7.96 -14.99 3.62
C LEU A 389 8.92 -15.19 4.81
N PHE A 390 8.63 -16.12 5.72
CA PHE A 390 9.39 -16.34 6.95
C PHE A 390 9.98 -17.76 6.94
N SER A 391 11.30 -17.86 6.97
CA SER A 391 12.00 -19.15 7.04
C SER A 391 11.74 -19.84 8.37
N SER A 392 11.47 -21.13 8.33
CA SER A 392 11.34 -21.94 9.56
C SER A 392 12.69 -22.52 9.97
N ASN A 393 12.85 -22.85 11.25
CA ASN A 393 14.07 -23.55 11.73
C ASN A 393 14.26 -24.93 11.06
N ILE A 394 13.21 -25.50 10.46
CA ILE A 394 13.26 -26.78 9.75
C ILE A 394 14.06 -26.64 8.44
N ASP A 395 14.03 -25.46 7.82
CA ASP A 395 14.71 -25.20 6.54
C ASP A 395 16.21 -24.94 6.72
N SER A 396 16.67 -24.64 7.95
CA SER A 396 18.06 -24.29 8.26
C SER A 396 18.83 -25.35 9.06
N HIS A 397 18.16 -26.24 9.78
CA HIS A 397 18.82 -27.27 10.60
C HIS A 397 18.13 -28.64 10.52
N ALA A 398 18.89 -29.68 10.15
CA ALA A 398 18.43 -31.07 10.08
C ALA A 398 18.20 -31.75 11.45
N ILE A 399 18.37 -31.02 12.56
CA ILE A 399 18.37 -31.57 13.92
C ILE A 399 17.04 -31.23 14.61
N ASN A 400 16.33 -32.25 15.11
CA ASN A 400 15.09 -32.12 15.88
C ASN A 400 15.36 -31.45 17.24
N THR A 401 15.08 -30.16 17.36
CA THR A 401 15.12 -29.44 18.64
C THR A 401 13.71 -29.09 19.15
N ARG A 402 13.58 -28.85 20.47
CA ARG A 402 12.32 -28.50 21.16
C ARG A 402 11.61 -27.24 20.60
N HIS A 403 12.30 -26.45 19.76
CA HIS A 403 11.82 -25.22 19.11
C HIS A 403 11.48 -25.39 17.62
N ARG A 404 11.14 -26.61 17.18
CA ARG A 404 10.86 -26.94 15.77
C ARG A 404 9.78 -26.06 15.10
N GLN A 405 8.81 -25.55 15.87
CA GLN A 405 7.74 -24.70 15.35
C GLN A 405 8.12 -23.21 15.28
N ASP A 406 9.30 -22.83 15.80
CA ASP A 406 9.77 -21.45 15.79
C ASP A 406 10.33 -21.07 14.41
N LEU A 407 10.19 -19.78 14.11
CA LEU A 407 10.75 -19.16 12.92
C LEU A 407 12.23 -18.87 13.14
N TYR A 408 13.03 -18.97 12.07
CA TYR A 408 14.47 -18.74 12.13
C TYR A 408 14.78 -17.25 12.34
N LEU A 409 15.50 -16.93 13.42
CA LEU A 409 15.89 -15.55 13.72
C LEU A 409 17.23 -15.24 13.05
N PRO A 410 17.29 -14.34 12.06
CA PRO A 410 18.53 -14.02 11.36
C PRO A 410 19.49 -13.19 12.23
N GLN A 411 20.77 -13.17 11.88
CA GLN A 411 21.73 -12.26 12.51
C GLN A 411 21.40 -10.80 12.16
N ALA A 412 21.45 -9.93 13.17
CA ALA A 412 21.12 -8.52 13.04
C ALA A 412 22.25 -7.64 13.56
N ASN A 413 22.84 -6.83 12.67
CA ASN A 413 23.91 -5.88 12.99
C ASN A 413 23.36 -4.49 13.33
N LEU A 414 22.13 -4.19 12.91
CA LEU A 414 21.49 -2.89 13.10
C LEU A 414 20.22 -2.97 13.96
N THR A 415 20.05 -2.00 14.85
CA THR A 415 18.82 -1.86 15.64
C THR A 415 17.60 -1.52 14.78
N SER A 416 17.78 -0.79 13.68
CA SER A 416 16.72 -0.53 12.69
C SER A 416 16.22 -1.82 12.03
N PHE A 417 17.14 -2.74 11.71
CA PHE A 417 16.80 -4.06 11.17
C PHE A 417 16.00 -4.89 12.18
N GLN A 418 16.43 -4.89 13.46
CA GLN A 418 15.72 -5.60 14.53
C GLN A 418 14.30 -5.06 14.77
N LYS A 419 14.07 -3.76 14.53
CA LYS A 419 12.74 -3.14 14.63
C LYS A 419 11.87 -3.39 13.40
N GLY A 420 12.45 -3.81 12.28
CA GLY A 420 11.76 -4.13 11.05
C GLY A 420 10.76 -5.28 11.19
N VAL A 421 9.76 -5.32 10.32
CA VAL A 421 8.65 -6.29 10.36
C VAL A 421 9.15 -7.73 10.34
N TYR A 422 10.16 -8.03 9.52
CA TYR A 422 10.71 -9.37 9.39
C TYR A 422 11.26 -9.89 10.74
N TYR A 423 12.24 -9.18 11.32
CA TYR A 423 12.88 -9.58 12.57
C TYR A 423 11.92 -9.50 13.77
N ALA A 424 11.18 -8.39 13.90
CA ALA A 424 10.23 -8.20 15.00
C ALA A 424 9.10 -9.23 14.95
N GLY A 425 8.60 -9.56 13.76
CA GLY A 425 7.56 -10.56 13.55
C GLY A 425 8.00 -11.94 14.02
N ILE A 426 9.20 -12.37 13.64
CA ILE A 426 9.81 -13.63 14.08
C ILE A 426 9.97 -13.65 15.60
N LYS A 427 10.59 -12.61 16.17
CA LYS A 427 10.81 -12.50 17.62
C LYS A 427 9.50 -12.58 18.41
N MET A 428 8.45 -11.90 17.95
CA MET A 428 7.15 -11.92 18.62
C MET A 428 6.42 -13.25 18.46
N PHE A 429 6.49 -13.85 17.27
CA PHE A 429 5.85 -15.13 16.98
C PHE A 429 6.48 -16.23 17.84
N ASN A 430 7.81 -16.29 17.92
CA ASN A 430 8.54 -17.27 18.72
C ASN A 430 8.24 -17.13 20.23
N LYS A 431 7.83 -15.95 20.69
CA LYS A 431 7.42 -15.75 22.09
C LYS A 431 5.97 -16.13 22.39
N LEU A 432 5.14 -16.46 21.40
CA LEU A 432 3.74 -16.84 21.64
C LEU A 432 3.61 -18.10 22.53
N PRO A 433 2.58 -18.20 23.38
CA PRO A 433 2.24 -19.43 24.08
C PRO A 433 2.02 -20.59 23.11
N ILE A 434 2.38 -21.81 23.52
CA ILE A 434 2.32 -23.00 22.64
C ILE A 434 0.89 -23.29 22.19
N GLU A 435 -0.10 -23.01 23.05
CA GLU A 435 -1.52 -23.24 22.80
C GLU A 435 -2.00 -22.40 21.60
N ILE A 436 -1.60 -21.12 21.57
CA ILE A 436 -1.92 -20.19 20.49
C ILE A 436 -1.10 -20.51 19.24
N LYS A 437 0.15 -20.95 19.37
CA LYS A 437 0.95 -21.39 18.21
C LYS A 437 0.33 -22.63 17.54
N ASN A 438 -0.14 -23.59 18.32
CA ASN A 438 -0.78 -24.80 17.82
C ASN A 438 -2.08 -24.50 17.06
N SER A 439 -2.77 -23.40 17.39
CA SER A 439 -3.96 -22.96 16.66
C SER A 439 -3.65 -22.28 15.30
N SER A 440 -2.37 -22.07 14.96
CA SER A 440 -1.94 -21.34 13.75
C SER A 440 -2.45 -21.95 12.43
N HIS A 441 -2.75 -23.24 12.41
CA HIS A 441 -3.37 -23.92 11.25
C HIS A 441 -4.78 -23.40 10.93
N ASN A 442 -5.50 -22.89 11.93
CA ASN A 442 -6.82 -22.28 11.75
C ASN A 442 -6.76 -20.78 12.00
N PHE A 443 -6.68 -20.01 10.91
CA PHE A 443 -6.56 -18.55 10.97
C PHE A 443 -7.67 -17.87 11.80
N LYS A 444 -8.91 -18.34 11.72
CA LYS A 444 -10.03 -17.74 12.47
C LYS A 444 -9.88 -17.99 13.97
N LYS A 445 -9.55 -19.24 14.36
CA LYS A 445 -9.32 -19.62 15.75
C LYS A 445 -8.12 -18.86 16.34
N PHE A 446 -6.99 -18.86 15.65
CA PHE A 446 -5.79 -18.11 16.04
C PHE A 446 -6.08 -16.62 16.27
N LYS A 447 -6.83 -15.98 15.36
CA LYS A 447 -7.16 -14.56 15.49
C LYS A 447 -7.98 -14.26 16.75
N VAL A 448 -8.92 -15.13 17.10
CA VAL A 448 -9.77 -14.97 18.30
C VAL A 448 -8.94 -15.21 19.57
N GLU A 449 -8.19 -16.30 19.63
CA GLU A 449 -7.35 -16.65 20.78
C GLU A 449 -6.25 -15.61 21.04
N LEU A 450 -5.59 -15.14 19.98
CA LEU A 450 -4.58 -14.08 20.08
C LEU A 450 -5.21 -12.78 20.61
N ARG A 451 -6.38 -12.39 20.11
CA ARG A 451 -7.06 -11.17 20.59
C ARG A 451 -7.45 -11.30 22.06
N TYR A 452 -7.97 -12.45 22.46
CA TYR A 452 -8.32 -12.73 23.85
C TYR A 452 -7.08 -12.63 24.73
N PHE A 453 -5.99 -13.32 24.37
CA PHE A 453 -4.71 -13.30 25.08
C PHE A 453 -4.14 -11.89 25.26
N LEU A 454 -4.14 -11.07 24.21
CA LEU A 454 -3.64 -9.70 24.29
C LEU A 454 -4.56 -8.79 25.10
N ASN A 455 -5.87 -9.01 25.08
CA ASN A 455 -6.83 -8.25 25.88
C ASN A 455 -6.80 -8.63 27.36
N THR A 456 -6.49 -9.89 27.71
CA THR A 456 -6.39 -10.32 29.12
C THR A 456 -5.14 -9.76 29.81
N HIS A 457 -4.01 -9.70 29.10
CA HIS A 457 -2.72 -9.22 29.64
C HIS A 457 -2.55 -7.70 29.52
N THR A 458 -3.18 -7.05 28.53
CA THR A 458 -3.17 -5.59 28.34
C THR A 458 -1.76 -4.97 28.25
N PHE A 459 -0.89 -5.53 27.41
CA PHE A 459 0.48 -5.04 27.24
C PHE A 459 0.52 -3.59 26.75
N TYR A 460 1.23 -2.73 27.47
CA TYR A 460 1.44 -1.31 27.15
C TYR A 460 2.71 -1.07 26.35
N THR A 461 3.67 -1.99 26.42
CA THR A 461 4.92 -1.95 25.65
C THR A 461 5.21 -3.29 24.99
N VAL A 462 6.12 -3.29 24.02
CA VAL A 462 6.60 -4.52 23.38
C VAL A 462 7.47 -5.32 24.35
N GLU A 463 8.23 -4.65 25.21
CA GLU A 463 9.07 -5.27 26.22
C GLU A 463 8.23 -6.05 27.24
N GLU A 464 7.10 -5.51 27.70
CA GLU A 464 6.16 -6.24 28.57
C GLU A 464 5.69 -7.56 27.94
N TYR A 465 5.47 -7.59 26.62
CA TYR A 465 5.10 -8.81 25.90
C TYR A 465 6.26 -9.81 25.78
N LEU A 466 7.49 -9.32 25.58
CA LEU A 466 8.67 -10.16 25.36
C LEU A 466 9.25 -10.75 26.66
N ASN A 467 9.05 -10.06 27.79
CA ASN A 467 9.58 -10.40 29.12
C ASN A 467 8.56 -11.16 30.01
N ARG A 468 7.41 -11.54 29.46
CA ARG A 468 6.37 -12.26 30.20
C ARG A 468 6.79 -13.64 30.69
#